data_AF-A0A7K3QKA2-F1
#
_entry.id   AF-A0A7K3QKA2-F1
#
_cell.length_a   1.000
_cell.length_b   1.000
_cell.length_c   1.000
_cell.angle_alpha   90.00
_cell.angle_beta   90.00
_cell.angle_gamma   90.00
#
_symmetry.space_group_name_H-M   'P 1'
#
loop_
_entity.id
_entity.type
_entity.pdbx_description
1 polymer ?
#
loop_
_entity_poly.entity_id
_entity_poly.type
_entity_poly.pdbx_seq_one_letter_code
_entity_poly.pdbx_strand_id
1 'polypeptide(L)'
;MPLIPQAPEGLSRRARYFVEGHGLRVPHRDLGPFREAWLEQGIPGTEIDRAVAFQERWGGLALPPAPEYEGGPRVLEADAPEGSAASGWRFPAGDCRVSMAHGFTIGPRGEFGIDADHWTPLHASTEGWVEALALASHASYWAKTITKIKGSAVEDLNLDGFEPVPEVQGLADTWWRGKDSLIAIYRGEASGFSAPHCLRAHIYGGLDAWGLEILTDLTGTTSSALRDLKATLGLLRHDDDPASSALEPAPGLARLPELVAACDSAGLTVTVTTTGEPRPLSSGVDLTAFRIVQEALTNVTKHAAASSAQVRLAYLGSRVHITISNDGPDTGTTELEPSRGFGIIGMRERALTIGGELRAEPRPGGGFEVTTTLPLQPPGTVTADDTDTPAGREHA
;
A
#
# COMPACT_ATOMS: atom_id res chain seq x y z
N MET A 1 -16.62 9.10 2.98
CA MET A 1 -16.19 7.73 2.65
C MET A 1 -14.71 7.74 2.35
N PRO A 2 -13.89 6.91 2.99
CA PRO A 2 -12.54 6.64 2.55
C PRO A 2 -12.66 5.72 1.32
N LEU A 3 -12.30 6.27 0.16
CA LEU A 3 -12.32 5.52 -1.10
C LEU A 3 -11.05 4.68 -1.15
N ILE A 4 -11.20 3.39 -1.46
CA ILE A 4 -10.07 2.55 -1.83
C ILE A 4 -9.39 3.26 -3.01
N PRO A 5 -8.10 3.62 -2.90
CA PRO A 5 -7.44 4.32 -3.99
C PRO A 5 -7.36 3.39 -5.20
N GLN A 6 -7.78 3.88 -6.36
CA GLN A 6 -7.42 3.22 -7.61
C GLN A 6 -5.98 3.61 -7.96
N ALA A 7 -5.16 2.61 -8.27
CA ALA A 7 -3.80 2.86 -8.70
C ALA A 7 -3.80 3.56 -10.07
N PRO A 8 -3.03 4.64 -10.25
CA PRO A 8 -2.87 5.25 -11.56
C PRO A 8 -2.32 4.26 -12.60
N GLU A 9 -2.67 4.48 -13.87
CA GLU A 9 -2.14 3.71 -14.99
C GLU A 9 -0.61 3.82 -15.07
N GLY A 10 0.04 2.86 -15.74
CA GLY A 10 1.50 2.85 -15.91
C GLY A 10 2.29 2.21 -14.76
N LEU A 11 1.65 1.90 -13.63
CA LEU A 11 2.25 1.13 -12.54
C LEU A 11 2.25 -0.38 -12.84
N SER A 12 3.33 -1.04 -12.45
CA SER A 12 3.44 -2.49 -12.37
C SER A 12 2.37 -3.05 -11.44
N ARG A 13 2.05 -4.32 -11.64
CA ARG A 13 1.02 -4.98 -10.84
C ARG A 13 1.35 -5.00 -9.34
N ARG A 14 2.62 -5.11 -8.97
CA ARG A 14 3.08 -5.01 -7.58
C ARG A 14 2.77 -3.62 -7.01
N ALA A 15 3.14 -2.57 -7.72
CA ALA A 15 2.89 -1.21 -7.28
C ALA A 15 1.38 -0.89 -7.22
N ARG A 16 0.60 -1.37 -8.20
CA ARG A 16 -0.87 -1.27 -8.15
C ARG A 16 -1.44 -1.95 -6.92
N TYR A 17 -1.02 -3.18 -6.64
CA TYR A 17 -1.46 -3.90 -5.45
C TYR A 17 -1.05 -3.20 -4.16
N PHE A 18 0.16 -2.62 -4.13
CA PHE A 18 0.62 -1.83 -3.00
C PHE A 18 -0.27 -0.61 -2.77
N VAL A 19 -0.57 0.15 -3.82
CA VAL A 19 -1.44 1.32 -3.78
C VAL A 19 -2.87 0.95 -3.35
N GLU A 20 -3.51 0.03 -4.07
CA GLU A 20 -4.91 -0.37 -3.84
C GLU A 20 -5.08 -1.16 -2.52
N GLY A 21 -4.04 -1.88 -2.10
CA GLY A 21 -4.06 -2.74 -0.92
C GLY A 21 -3.67 -2.04 0.38
N HIS A 22 -2.79 -1.05 0.31
CA HIS A 22 -2.20 -0.41 1.48
C HIS A 22 -2.39 1.11 1.54
N GLY A 23 -2.73 1.76 0.43
CA GLY A 23 -2.97 3.20 0.37
C GLY A 23 -4.36 3.62 0.85
N LEU A 24 -4.52 4.93 1.06
CA LEU A 24 -5.77 5.60 1.37
C LEU A 24 -5.98 6.76 0.40
N ARG A 25 -7.22 6.99 -0.05
CA ARG A 25 -7.58 8.23 -0.74
C ARG A 25 -8.19 9.21 0.27
N VAL A 26 -7.54 10.35 0.44
CA VAL A 26 -8.05 11.50 1.21
C VAL A 26 -8.55 12.60 0.28
N PRO A 27 -9.47 13.46 0.74
CA PRO A 27 -9.83 14.67 0.00
C PRO A 27 -8.57 15.50 -0.27
N HIS A 28 -8.47 16.05 -1.47
CA HIS A 28 -7.36 16.90 -1.89
C HIS A 28 -7.92 18.19 -2.47
N ARG A 29 -7.13 19.26 -2.45
CA ARG A 29 -7.52 20.56 -2.99
C ARG A 29 -7.66 20.52 -4.51
N ASP A 30 -8.63 21.26 -5.03
CA ASP A 30 -8.68 21.63 -6.45
C ASP A 30 -7.72 22.81 -6.69
N LEU A 31 -6.81 22.66 -7.65
CA LEU A 31 -5.83 23.69 -7.99
C LEU A 31 -6.34 24.67 -9.05
N GLY A 32 -7.42 24.35 -9.77
CA GLY A 32 -7.99 25.19 -10.83
C GLY A 32 -8.25 26.65 -10.40
N PRO A 33 -8.84 26.91 -9.23
CA PRO A 33 -9.10 28.27 -8.75
C PRO A 33 -7.86 29.14 -8.53
N PHE A 34 -6.66 28.55 -8.38
CA PHE A 34 -5.42 29.31 -8.15
C PHE A 34 -4.72 29.74 -9.43
N ARG A 35 -5.19 29.27 -10.60
CA ARG A 35 -4.52 29.46 -11.89
C ARG A 35 -4.29 30.92 -12.26
N GLU A 36 -5.30 31.78 -12.10
CA GLU A 36 -5.18 33.22 -12.42
C GLU A 36 -4.15 33.89 -11.52
N ALA A 37 -4.21 33.64 -10.21
CA ALA A 37 -3.27 34.19 -9.25
C ALA A 37 -1.81 33.75 -9.52
N TRP A 38 -1.60 32.50 -9.91
CA TRP A 38 -0.26 31.99 -10.27
C TRP A 38 0.29 32.61 -11.56
N LEU A 39 -0.56 32.84 -12.56
CA LEU A 39 -0.16 33.56 -13.78
C LEU A 39 0.24 35.01 -13.48
N GLU A 40 -0.50 35.70 -12.61
CA GLU A 40 -0.16 37.06 -12.17
C GLU A 40 1.19 37.12 -11.44
N GLN A 41 1.56 36.04 -10.74
CA GLN A 41 2.88 35.89 -10.11
C GLN A 41 4.00 35.49 -11.08
N GLY A 42 3.70 35.35 -12.37
CA GLY A 42 4.67 35.05 -13.42
C GLY A 42 5.02 33.56 -13.56
N ILE A 43 4.23 32.66 -12.96
CA ILE A 43 4.37 31.21 -13.16
C ILE A 43 3.87 30.86 -14.57
N PRO A 44 4.67 30.19 -15.42
CA PRO A 44 4.23 29.81 -16.75
C PRO A 44 3.00 28.89 -16.70
N GLY A 45 2.03 29.13 -17.58
CA GLY A 45 0.81 28.31 -17.66
C GLY A 45 1.11 26.82 -17.82
N THR A 46 2.15 26.46 -18.56
CA THR A 46 2.56 25.06 -18.75
C THR A 46 3.00 24.39 -17.45
N GLU A 47 3.57 25.14 -16.50
CA GLU A 47 4.00 24.62 -15.20
C GLU A 47 2.82 24.48 -14.24
N ILE A 48 1.86 25.41 -14.33
CA ILE A 48 0.58 25.30 -13.63
C ILE A 48 -0.17 24.05 -14.10
N ASP A 49 -0.29 23.85 -15.41
CA ASP A 49 -0.99 22.70 -15.99
C ASP A 49 -0.32 21.38 -15.59
N ARG A 50 1.02 21.35 -15.43
CA ARG A 50 1.74 20.19 -14.88
C ARG A 50 1.40 19.90 -13.42
N ALA A 51 1.33 20.92 -12.57
CA ALA A 51 0.93 20.76 -11.17
C ALA A 51 -0.52 20.28 -11.05
N VAL A 52 -1.43 20.81 -11.87
CA VAL A 52 -2.84 20.37 -11.94
C VAL A 52 -2.93 18.90 -12.39
N ALA A 53 -2.23 18.50 -13.45
CA ALA A 53 -2.23 17.12 -13.93
C ALA A 53 -1.66 16.14 -12.87
N PHE A 54 -0.65 16.55 -12.12
CA PHE A 54 -0.17 15.78 -10.97
C PHE A 54 -1.25 15.67 -9.88
N GLN A 55 -1.90 16.78 -9.53
CA GLN A 55 -2.94 16.80 -8.50
C GLN A 55 -4.13 15.91 -8.88
N GLU A 56 -4.59 15.93 -10.13
CA GLU A 56 -5.69 15.06 -10.58
C GLU A 56 -5.32 13.57 -10.47
N ARG A 57 -4.09 13.24 -10.88
CA ARG A 57 -3.62 11.86 -10.94
C ARG A 57 -3.25 11.27 -9.57
N TRP A 58 -2.53 12.04 -8.77
CA TRP A 58 -1.89 11.59 -7.53
C TRP A 58 -2.47 12.25 -6.27
N GLY A 59 -3.15 13.38 -6.41
CA GLY A 59 -3.65 14.19 -5.30
C GLY A 59 -4.50 13.42 -4.32
N GLY A 60 -4.14 13.52 -3.04
CA GLY A 60 -4.82 12.85 -1.94
C GLY A 60 -4.52 11.36 -1.84
N LEU A 61 -3.56 10.84 -2.61
CA LEU A 61 -3.09 9.48 -2.41
C LEU A 61 -2.11 9.43 -1.24
N ALA A 62 -2.56 8.86 -0.12
CA ALA A 62 -1.73 8.58 1.04
C ALA A 62 -1.21 7.15 0.96
N LEU A 63 0.11 6.99 0.83
CA LEU A 63 0.76 5.68 0.83
C LEU A 63 1.41 5.44 2.18
N PRO A 64 1.42 4.22 2.73
CA PRO A 64 2.20 3.94 3.94
C PRO A 64 3.70 3.95 3.63
N PRO A 65 4.57 4.19 4.63
CA PRO A 65 6.00 3.99 4.43
C PRO A 65 6.29 2.51 4.21
N ALA A 66 7.40 2.21 3.55
CA ALA A 66 7.93 0.85 3.53
C ALA A 66 8.92 0.68 4.69
N PRO A 67 9.00 -0.52 5.30
CA PRO A 67 10.05 -0.79 6.27
C PRO A 67 11.41 -0.54 5.62
N GLU A 68 12.27 0.21 6.30
CA GLU A 68 13.60 0.60 5.81
C GLU A 68 13.61 1.58 4.64
N TYR A 69 12.47 2.13 4.25
CA TYR A 69 12.38 3.18 3.24
C TYR A 69 11.39 4.26 3.68
N GLU A 70 11.95 5.27 4.36
CA GLU A 70 11.22 6.41 4.91
C GLU A 70 11.10 7.57 3.92
N GLY A 71 11.66 7.42 2.71
CA GLY A 71 11.68 8.46 1.68
C GLY A 71 10.32 8.68 1.03
N GLY A 72 9.82 9.91 1.10
CA GLY A 72 8.71 10.42 0.32
C GLY A 72 7.58 11.06 1.13
N PRO A 73 6.61 11.67 0.46
CA PRO A 73 5.50 12.37 1.09
C PRO A 73 4.56 11.40 1.80
N ARG A 74 3.88 11.88 2.85
CA ARG A 74 2.80 11.15 3.53
C ARG A 74 1.56 11.04 2.64
N VAL A 75 1.20 12.15 2.00
CA VAL A 75 0.10 12.28 1.06
C VAL A 75 0.65 13.01 -0.15
N LEU A 76 0.43 12.46 -1.35
CA LEU A 76 0.82 13.12 -2.59
C LEU A 76 -0.09 14.32 -2.85
N GLU A 77 0.48 15.50 -2.93
CA GLU A 77 -0.21 16.75 -3.25
C GLU A 77 0.73 17.70 -4.01
N ALA A 78 0.21 18.39 -5.03
CA ALA A 78 0.91 19.47 -5.69
C ALA A 78 0.59 20.82 -5.03
N ASP A 79 1.56 21.73 -5.02
CA ASP A 79 1.39 23.15 -4.68
C ASP A 79 1.93 24.05 -5.80
N ALA A 80 1.94 25.36 -5.55
CA ALA A 80 2.45 26.38 -6.44
C ALA A 80 3.83 26.00 -7.00
N PRO A 81 4.00 26.02 -8.33
CA PRO A 81 5.31 25.86 -8.93
C PRO A 81 6.28 26.96 -8.52
N GLU A 82 7.50 26.57 -8.21
CA GLU A 82 8.61 27.43 -7.83
C GLU A 82 9.79 27.21 -8.77
N GLY A 83 10.49 28.28 -9.10
CA GLY A 83 11.70 28.22 -9.91
C GLY A 83 11.80 29.36 -10.92
N SER A 84 12.54 29.10 -11.98
CA SER A 84 12.79 30.07 -13.05
C SER A 84 13.10 29.37 -14.35
N ALA A 85 13.10 30.10 -15.46
CA ALA A 85 13.54 29.56 -16.75
C ALA A 85 15.00 29.06 -16.74
N ALA A 86 15.87 29.60 -15.88
CA ALA A 86 17.27 29.23 -15.80
C ALA A 86 17.53 27.99 -14.91
N SER A 87 16.82 27.89 -13.78
CA SER A 87 16.95 26.79 -12.81
C SER A 87 16.00 25.61 -13.08
N GLY A 88 15.06 25.79 -14.00
CA GLY A 88 13.90 24.90 -14.14
C GLY A 88 12.82 25.19 -13.10
N TRP A 89 11.59 24.81 -13.46
CA TRP A 89 10.41 24.91 -12.60
C TRP A 89 10.11 23.58 -11.94
N ARG A 90 9.71 23.63 -10.68
CA ARG A 90 9.43 22.48 -9.82
C ARG A 90 8.22 22.77 -8.97
N PHE A 91 7.58 21.76 -8.41
CA PHE A 91 6.50 21.98 -7.44
C PHE A 91 6.55 20.92 -6.33
N PRO A 92 6.06 21.22 -5.12
CA PRO A 92 5.99 20.25 -4.03
C PRO A 92 5.20 19.00 -4.44
N ALA A 93 5.62 17.83 -3.96
CA ALA A 93 4.94 16.55 -4.17
C ALA A 93 4.20 16.07 -2.89
N GLY A 94 4.04 16.95 -1.91
CA GLY A 94 3.36 16.70 -0.65
C GLY A 94 4.28 16.78 0.56
N ASP A 95 3.68 16.80 1.75
CA ASP A 95 4.40 16.96 3.00
C ASP A 95 5.17 15.69 3.39
N CYS A 96 6.36 15.91 3.95
CA CYS A 96 7.19 14.84 4.48
C CYS A 96 6.45 14.08 5.61
N ARG A 97 6.69 12.78 5.69
CA ARG A 97 6.13 11.91 6.74
C ARG A 97 6.58 12.30 8.15
N VAL A 98 7.78 12.84 8.24
CA VAL A 98 8.42 13.36 9.44
C VAL A 98 9.02 14.72 9.12
N SER A 99 9.30 15.53 10.14
CA SER A 99 9.99 16.80 9.93
C SER A 99 11.40 16.52 9.40
N MET A 100 11.65 16.88 8.13
CA MET A 100 12.92 16.70 7.43
C MET A 100 13.53 18.06 7.09
N ALA A 101 14.84 18.08 6.87
CA ALA A 101 15.57 19.25 6.37
C ALA A 101 15.43 19.47 4.85
N HIS A 102 14.56 18.70 4.17
CA HIS A 102 14.31 18.75 2.74
C HIS A 102 12.82 18.54 2.45
N GLY A 103 12.36 18.96 1.26
CA GLY A 103 11.03 18.67 0.73
C GLY A 103 11.08 17.67 -0.43
N PHE A 104 9.96 17.04 -0.76
CA PHE A 104 9.83 16.25 -1.98
C PHE A 104 9.20 17.12 -3.08
N THR A 105 9.78 17.09 -4.27
CA THR A 105 9.32 17.93 -5.40
C THR A 105 9.27 17.15 -6.70
N ILE A 106 8.46 17.63 -7.63
CA ILE A 106 8.45 17.19 -9.02
C ILE A 106 9.34 18.11 -9.84
N GLY A 107 10.35 17.51 -10.47
CA GLY A 107 11.38 18.14 -11.29
C GLY A 107 10.86 18.67 -12.62
N PRO A 108 11.65 19.47 -13.37
CA PRO A 108 11.24 20.09 -14.63
C PRO A 108 10.85 19.10 -15.75
N ARG A 109 11.27 17.84 -15.66
CA ARG A 109 10.91 16.78 -16.63
C ARG A 109 9.99 15.74 -16.01
N GLY A 110 9.40 16.01 -14.85
CA GLY A 110 8.53 15.09 -14.13
C GLY A 110 9.25 14.17 -13.15
N GLU A 111 10.55 14.38 -12.91
CA GLU A 111 11.31 13.55 -11.96
C GLU A 111 10.77 13.68 -10.54
N PHE A 112 10.71 12.60 -9.79
CA PHE A 112 10.46 12.66 -8.36
C PHE A 112 11.79 12.86 -7.63
N GLY A 113 11.93 13.96 -6.89
CA GLY A 113 13.18 14.39 -6.29
C GLY A 113 13.04 14.92 -4.87
N ILE A 114 14.19 15.23 -4.26
CA ILE A 114 14.25 16.04 -3.04
C ILE A 114 14.77 17.43 -3.38
N ASP A 115 14.19 18.43 -2.70
CA ASP A 115 14.71 19.79 -2.68
C ASP A 115 15.32 20.06 -1.30
N ALA A 116 16.65 20.16 -1.27
CA ALA A 116 17.50 20.34 -0.10
C ALA A 116 18.43 21.54 -0.34
N ASP A 117 19.72 21.49 0.06
CA ASP A 117 20.69 22.50 -0.37
C ASP A 117 20.84 22.51 -1.91
N HIS A 118 20.76 21.32 -2.50
CA HIS A 118 20.71 21.12 -3.94
C HIS A 118 19.54 20.21 -4.30
N TRP A 119 18.84 20.56 -5.36
CA TRP A 119 17.88 19.65 -5.96
C TRP A 119 18.55 18.35 -6.40
N THR A 120 17.93 17.22 -6.09
CA THR A 120 18.42 15.90 -6.50
C THR A 120 17.26 15.04 -7.02
N PRO A 121 17.34 14.49 -8.26
CA PRO A 121 16.34 13.55 -8.74
C PRO A 121 16.54 12.20 -8.07
N LEU A 122 15.50 11.66 -7.45
CA LEU A 122 15.56 10.29 -6.92
C LEU A 122 15.16 9.29 -8.00
N HIS A 123 14.03 9.55 -8.67
CA HIS A 123 13.44 8.70 -9.70
C HIS A 123 13.03 9.55 -10.91
N ALA A 124 13.02 8.96 -12.10
CA ALA A 124 12.64 9.66 -13.33
C ALA A 124 11.16 10.06 -13.38
N SER A 125 10.32 9.49 -12.51
CA SER A 125 8.89 9.79 -12.39
C SER A 125 8.35 9.50 -10.98
N THR A 126 7.15 10.00 -10.69
CA THR A 126 6.38 9.64 -9.49
C THR A 126 6.08 8.14 -9.47
N GLU A 127 5.79 7.54 -10.63
CA GLU A 127 5.62 6.11 -10.80
C GLU A 127 6.87 5.35 -10.34
N GLY A 128 8.06 5.79 -10.77
CA GLY A 128 9.32 5.19 -10.34
C GLY A 128 9.52 5.22 -8.82
N TRP A 129 9.12 6.32 -8.16
CA TRP A 129 9.13 6.40 -6.70
C TRP A 129 8.10 5.45 -6.05
N VAL A 130 6.88 5.36 -6.57
CA VAL A 130 5.85 4.43 -6.08
C VAL A 130 6.31 2.97 -6.28
N GLU A 131 6.97 2.67 -7.39
CA GLU A 131 7.57 1.37 -7.68
C GLU A 131 8.67 1.00 -6.70
N ALA A 132 9.56 1.95 -6.36
CA ALA A 132 10.57 1.78 -5.32
C ALA A 132 9.95 1.52 -3.95
N LEU A 133 8.93 2.31 -3.58
CA LEU A 133 8.23 2.19 -2.31
C LEU A 133 7.54 0.81 -2.19
N ALA A 134 6.84 0.38 -3.23
CA ALA A 134 6.21 -0.93 -3.29
C ALA A 134 7.23 -2.07 -3.29
N LEU A 135 8.35 -1.91 -3.99
CA LEU A 135 9.43 -2.90 -4.01
C LEU A 135 10.12 -3.02 -2.65
N ALA A 136 10.39 -1.91 -1.97
CA ALA A 136 10.93 -1.90 -0.62
C ALA A 136 9.98 -2.57 0.37
N SER A 137 8.69 -2.27 0.30
CA SER A 137 7.68 -2.94 1.13
C SER A 137 7.73 -4.44 0.92
N HIS A 138 7.65 -4.89 -0.34
CA HIS A 138 7.70 -6.31 -0.68
C HIS A 138 9.00 -6.99 -0.25
N ALA A 139 10.16 -6.40 -0.57
CA ALA A 139 11.46 -6.97 -0.23
C ALA A 139 11.66 -7.09 1.28
N SER A 140 11.29 -6.06 2.05
CA SER A 140 11.32 -6.08 3.52
C SER A 140 10.46 -7.19 4.11
N TYR A 141 9.40 -7.56 3.41
CA TYR A 141 8.47 -8.59 3.83
C TYR A 141 8.95 -10.01 3.53
N TRP A 142 9.77 -10.24 2.51
CA TRP A 142 10.16 -11.59 2.04
C TRP A 142 11.63 -11.93 2.23
N ALA A 143 12.50 -10.93 2.41
CA ALA A 143 13.91 -11.17 2.61
C ALA A 143 14.16 -11.93 3.92
N LYS A 144 14.99 -12.98 3.86
CA LYS A 144 15.46 -13.69 5.06
C LYS A 144 16.41 -12.82 5.86
N THR A 145 17.14 -11.93 5.19
CA THR A 145 18.10 -11.01 5.79
C THR A 145 17.99 -9.63 5.15
N ILE A 146 18.15 -8.58 5.96
CA ILE A 146 18.25 -7.20 5.48
C ILE A 146 19.53 -6.61 6.06
N THR A 147 20.51 -6.36 5.22
CA THR A 147 21.80 -5.76 5.62
C THR A 147 21.81 -4.28 5.27
N LYS A 148 22.16 -3.42 6.24
CA LYS A 148 22.24 -1.97 6.06
C LYS A 148 23.69 -1.53 6.00
N ILE A 149 24.05 -0.79 4.97
CA ILE A 149 25.38 -0.23 4.76
C ILE A 149 25.25 1.29 4.69
N LYS A 150 26.22 2.00 5.26
CA LYS A 150 26.20 3.47 5.36
C LYS A 150 27.55 4.07 4.95
N GLY A 151 27.50 5.31 4.49
CA GLY A 151 28.68 6.10 4.17
C GLY A 151 29.48 5.51 2.99
N SER A 152 30.80 5.71 3.02
CA SER A 152 31.70 5.31 1.93
C SER A 152 31.69 3.82 1.62
N ALA A 153 31.34 2.96 2.60
CA ALA A 153 31.25 1.52 2.38
C ALA A 153 30.18 1.12 1.35
N VAL A 154 29.23 2.01 1.04
CA VAL A 154 28.25 1.80 -0.03
C VAL A 154 28.89 1.87 -1.41
N GLU A 155 29.97 2.65 -1.58
CA GLU A 155 30.68 2.80 -2.85
C GLU A 155 31.51 1.56 -3.21
N ASP A 156 31.87 0.78 -2.19
CA ASP A 156 32.61 -0.48 -2.34
C ASP A 156 31.71 -1.69 -2.66
N LEU A 157 30.41 -1.47 -2.83
CA LEU A 157 29.46 -2.55 -3.15
C LEU A 157 29.75 -3.13 -4.53
N ASN A 158 30.02 -4.44 -4.56
CA ASN A 158 30.11 -5.17 -5.82
C ASN A 158 28.70 -5.46 -6.37
N LEU A 159 28.40 -4.88 -7.53
CA LEU A 159 27.15 -5.08 -8.26
C LEU A 159 27.31 -6.05 -9.44
N ASP A 160 28.45 -6.72 -9.59
CA ASP A 160 28.67 -7.73 -10.62
C ASP A 160 27.64 -8.85 -10.51
N GLY A 161 26.98 -9.14 -11.64
CA GLY A 161 25.91 -10.13 -11.70
C GLY A 161 24.55 -9.63 -11.19
N PHE A 162 24.43 -8.35 -10.87
CA PHE A 162 23.14 -7.69 -10.64
C PHE A 162 22.69 -6.90 -11.87
N GLU A 163 21.40 -6.92 -12.13
CA GLU A 163 20.76 -6.13 -13.19
C GLU A 163 19.98 -4.95 -12.59
N PRO A 164 19.96 -3.77 -13.22
CA PRO A 164 19.15 -2.67 -12.76
C PRO A 164 17.66 -3.05 -12.80
N VAL A 165 16.88 -2.54 -11.85
CA VAL A 165 15.43 -2.73 -11.80
C VAL A 165 14.75 -1.59 -12.59
N PRO A 166 14.33 -1.83 -13.84
CA PRO A 166 13.91 -0.74 -14.73
C PRO A 166 12.60 -0.09 -14.29
N GLU A 167 11.72 -0.82 -13.61
CA GLU A 167 10.40 -0.32 -13.21
C GLU A 167 10.51 0.83 -12.20
N VAL A 168 11.56 0.83 -11.37
CA VAL A 168 11.83 1.88 -10.39
C VAL A 168 12.30 3.19 -11.03
N GLN A 169 12.78 3.13 -12.27
CA GLN A 169 13.29 4.31 -13.00
C GLN A 169 14.25 5.15 -12.14
N GLY A 170 15.14 4.48 -11.41
CA GLY A 170 16.03 5.11 -10.44
C GLY A 170 17.04 6.07 -11.09
N LEU A 171 17.27 7.21 -10.44
CA LEU A 171 18.29 8.20 -10.79
C LEU A 171 19.34 8.25 -9.68
N ALA A 172 19.19 9.09 -8.65
CA ALA A 172 20.06 9.02 -7.48
C ALA A 172 19.78 7.77 -6.64
N ASP A 173 18.50 7.39 -6.51
CA ASP A 173 18.08 6.23 -5.74
C ASP A 173 17.85 5.06 -6.71
N THR A 174 18.73 4.05 -6.63
CA THR A 174 18.82 2.97 -7.62
C THR A 174 18.57 1.60 -6.99
N TRP A 175 18.09 0.68 -7.81
CA TRP A 175 17.75 -0.68 -7.41
C TRP A 175 18.36 -1.70 -8.35
N TRP A 176 18.86 -2.79 -7.77
CA TRP A 176 19.61 -3.82 -8.45
C TRP A 176 19.10 -5.20 -8.03
N ARG A 177 18.91 -6.09 -9.00
CA ARG A 177 18.35 -7.43 -8.83
C ARG A 177 19.41 -8.48 -9.13
N GLY A 178 19.67 -9.32 -8.13
CA GLY A 178 20.52 -10.51 -8.25
C GLY A 178 19.68 -11.79 -8.29
N LYS A 179 20.34 -12.94 -8.19
CA LYS A 179 19.70 -14.26 -8.25
C LYS A 179 18.72 -14.54 -7.12
N ASP A 180 19.06 -14.11 -5.90
CA ASP A 180 18.31 -14.35 -4.66
C ASP A 180 18.31 -13.11 -3.75
N SER A 181 18.57 -11.93 -4.33
CA SER A 181 18.76 -10.69 -3.59
C SER A 181 18.34 -9.44 -4.37
N LEU A 182 17.98 -8.40 -3.62
CA LEU A 182 17.78 -7.04 -4.11
C LEU A 182 18.70 -6.09 -3.35
N ILE A 183 19.27 -5.11 -4.06
CA ILE A 183 20.08 -4.04 -3.46
C ILE A 183 19.43 -2.70 -3.81
N ALA A 184 19.05 -1.94 -2.79
CA ALA A 184 18.60 -0.57 -2.93
C ALA A 184 19.72 0.37 -2.46
N ILE A 185 20.10 1.33 -3.28
CA ILE A 185 21.13 2.35 -2.97
C ILE A 185 20.43 3.70 -2.93
N TYR A 186 20.44 4.35 -1.77
CA TYR A 186 19.82 5.65 -1.52
C TYR A 186 20.90 6.74 -1.46
N ARG A 187 21.09 7.45 -2.57
CA ARG A 187 22.09 8.52 -2.72
C ARG A 187 21.46 9.90 -2.62
N GLY A 188 20.14 10.01 -2.74
CA GLY A 188 19.37 11.26 -2.75
C GLY A 188 19.84 12.27 -1.72
N GLU A 189 19.68 11.95 -0.44
CA GLU A 189 20.05 12.83 0.67
C GLU A 189 21.55 13.16 0.71
N ALA A 190 22.40 12.18 0.40
CA ALA A 190 23.85 12.39 0.39
C ALA A 190 24.26 13.43 -0.67
N SER A 191 23.65 13.38 -1.85
CA SER A 191 23.85 14.39 -2.88
C SER A 191 23.20 15.72 -2.51
N GLY A 192 21.95 15.70 -2.07
CA GLY A 192 21.16 16.90 -1.79
C GLY A 192 21.78 17.79 -0.70
N PHE A 193 22.36 17.18 0.34
CA PHE A 193 23.05 17.89 1.43
C PHE A 193 24.58 17.94 1.26
N SER A 194 25.13 17.42 0.15
CA SER A 194 26.59 17.22 0.00
C SER A 194 27.22 16.50 1.21
N ALA A 195 26.51 15.48 1.70
CA ALA A 195 26.79 14.77 2.95
C ALA A 195 27.01 13.28 2.69
N PRO A 196 28.24 12.84 2.35
CA PRO A 196 28.53 11.44 2.01
C PRO A 196 28.15 10.43 3.11
N HIS A 197 28.11 10.86 4.36
CA HIS A 197 27.70 10.02 5.50
C HIS A 197 26.20 9.66 5.50
N CYS A 198 25.38 10.38 4.73
CA CYS A 198 23.96 10.06 4.51
C CYS A 198 23.75 8.99 3.43
N LEU A 199 24.80 8.58 2.71
CA LEU A 199 24.71 7.52 1.71
C LEU A 199 24.33 6.21 2.40
N ARG A 200 23.32 5.52 1.86
CA ARG A 200 22.80 4.28 2.44
C ARG A 200 22.57 3.23 1.36
N ALA A 201 22.75 1.97 1.72
CA ALA A 201 22.29 0.87 0.90
C ALA A 201 21.68 -0.25 1.75
N HIS A 202 20.61 -0.84 1.25
CA HIS A 202 19.93 -1.99 1.86
C HIS A 202 20.04 -3.19 0.94
N ILE A 203 20.56 -4.30 1.47
CA ILE A 203 20.67 -5.59 0.78
C ILE A 203 19.62 -6.51 1.37
N TYR A 204 18.62 -6.85 0.56
CA TYR A 204 17.58 -7.81 0.86
C TYR A 204 18.03 -9.18 0.34
N GLY A 205 18.45 -10.08 1.23
CA GLY A 205 19.04 -11.37 0.87
C GLY A 205 18.14 -12.57 1.19
N GLY A 206 18.31 -13.64 0.42
CA GLY A 206 17.58 -14.89 0.59
C GLY A 206 16.14 -14.82 0.12
N LEU A 207 15.86 -13.97 -0.87
CA LEU A 207 14.59 -13.90 -1.56
C LEU A 207 14.43 -15.17 -2.39
N ASP A 208 13.34 -15.89 -2.16
CA ASP A 208 12.97 -17.05 -2.96
C ASP A 208 12.29 -16.62 -4.26
N ALA A 209 11.83 -17.60 -5.03
CA ALA A 209 11.05 -17.34 -6.23
C ALA A 209 9.84 -16.44 -5.93
N TRP A 210 9.19 -16.48 -4.77
CA TRP A 210 8.09 -15.56 -4.44
C TRP A 210 8.56 -14.13 -4.11
N GLY A 211 9.68 -14.01 -3.41
CA GLY A 211 10.39 -12.77 -3.13
C GLY A 211 10.86 -12.04 -4.40
N LEU A 212 11.08 -12.77 -5.49
CA LEU A 212 11.53 -12.25 -6.79
C LEU A 212 10.49 -12.31 -7.94
N GLU A 213 9.51 -13.23 -7.95
CA GLU A 213 8.58 -13.53 -9.08
C GLU A 213 7.20 -12.87 -8.96
N ILE A 214 6.81 -12.33 -7.79
CA ILE A 214 5.72 -11.32 -7.77
C ILE A 214 6.11 -10.04 -8.54
N LEU A 215 7.37 -9.97 -9.00
CA LEU A 215 7.84 -8.97 -9.96
C LEU A 215 7.47 -9.29 -11.42
N THR A 216 6.93 -10.47 -11.76
CA THR A 216 6.58 -10.78 -13.17
C THR A 216 5.30 -11.59 -13.47
N ASP A 217 4.68 -12.42 -12.59
CA ASP A 217 3.62 -13.33 -13.14
C ASP A 217 2.40 -13.78 -12.29
N LEU A 218 2.13 -13.25 -11.09
CA LEU A 218 1.12 -13.89 -10.22
C LEU A 218 -0.37 -13.52 -10.43
N THR A 219 -0.84 -13.35 -11.68
CA THR A 219 -2.26 -13.55 -12.14
C THR A 219 -2.37 -13.74 -13.66
N GLY A 220 -1.26 -13.83 -14.42
CA GLY A 220 -1.35 -13.99 -15.88
C GLY A 220 -1.90 -15.35 -16.30
N THR A 221 -1.55 -16.40 -15.57
CA THR A 221 -1.73 -17.79 -16.02
C THR A 221 -3.12 -18.37 -15.75
N THR A 222 -3.84 -17.90 -14.73
CA THR A 222 -5.22 -18.37 -14.46
C THR A 222 -6.23 -17.73 -15.40
N SER A 223 -6.15 -16.42 -15.64
CA SER A 223 -7.11 -15.72 -16.50
C SER A 223 -6.93 -16.01 -17.98
N SER A 224 -5.72 -16.28 -18.49
CA SER A 224 -5.55 -16.66 -19.89
C SER A 224 -6.04 -18.08 -20.19
N ALA A 225 -5.78 -19.04 -19.29
CA ALA A 225 -6.30 -20.41 -19.42
C ALA A 225 -7.84 -20.45 -19.32
N LEU A 226 -8.44 -19.62 -18.46
CA LEU A 226 -9.90 -19.45 -18.38
C LEU A 226 -10.49 -18.73 -19.60
N ARG A 227 -9.74 -17.81 -20.22
CA ARG A 227 -10.16 -17.11 -21.45
C ARG A 227 -10.11 -18.05 -22.66
N ASP A 228 -9.10 -18.91 -22.73
CA ASP A 228 -8.98 -19.94 -23.77
C ASP A 228 -10.01 -21.07 -23.57
N LEU A 229 -10.35 -21.44 -22.32
CA LEU A 229 -11.47 -22.33 -22.02
C LEU A 229 -12.82 -21.71 -22.38
N LYS A 230 -13.03 -20.40 -22.12
CA LYS A 230 -14.27 -19.68 -22.52
C LYS A 230 -14.39 -19.53 -24.04
N ALA A 231 -13.28 -19.33 -24.73
CA ALA A 231 -13.24 -19.28 -26.19
C ALA A 231 -13.49 -20.65 -26.83
N THR A 232 -13.02 -21.73 -26.19
CA THR A 232 -13.27 -23.12 -26.63
C THR A 232 -14.70 -23.59 -26.31
N LEU A 233 -15.33 -23.03 -25.27
CA LEU A 233 -16.71 -23.34 -24.87
C LEU A 233 -17.80 -22.54 -25.60
N GLY A 234 -17.46 -21.84 -26.69
CA GLY A 234 -18.44 -21.42 -27.70
C GLY A 234 -19.52 -20.44 -27.23
N LEU A 235 -19.22 -19.55 -26.28
CA LEU A 235 -20.12 -18.47 -25.89
C LEU A 235 -19.58 -17.14 -26.42
N LEU A 236 -19.64 -16.97 -27.74
CA LEU A 236 -19.62 -15.67 -28.37
C LEU A 236 -20.86 -15.53 -29.24
N ARG A 237 -21.71 -14.57 -28.87
CA ARG A 237 -22.33 -13.52 -29.71
C ARG A 237 -23.71 -13.08 -29.17
N HIS A 238 -24.19 -11.85 -29.34
CA HIS A 238 -23.86 -10.73 -30.25
C HIS A 238 -24.28 -9.39 -29.60
N ASP A 239 -23.44 -8.38 -29.83
CA ASP A 239 -23.57 -6.92 -30.04
C ASP A 239 -24.87 -6.12 -29.76
N ASP A 240 -24.61 -4.92 -29.17
CA ASP A 240 -25.27 -3.59 -29.26
C ASP A 240 -25.86 -2.99 -27.96
N ASP A 241 -25.02 -2.42 -27.06
CA ASP A 241 -25.25 -1.13 -26.32
C ASP A 241 -24.08 -0.76 -25.33
N PRO A 242 -23.88 0.53 -24.95
CA PRO A 242 -22.66 1.09 -24.36
C PRO A 242 -22.57 0.88 -22.84
N ALA A 243 -21.87 -0.17 -22.42
CA ALA A 243 -21.43 -0.30 -21.02
C ALA A 243 -20.14 -1.13 -20.93
N SER A 244 -19.04 -0.60 -21.44
CA SER A 244 -17.70 -1.10 -21.10
C SER A 244 -17.35 -0.68 -19.67
N SER A 245 -17.54 -1.57 -18.68
CA SER A 245 -16.74 -1.64 -17.44
C SER A 245 -17.30 -2.74 -16.54
N ALA A 246 -16.77 -3.97 -16.66
CA ALA A 246 -16.88 -4.96 -15.59
C ALA A 246 -15.48 -5.12 -14.96
N LEU A 247 -15.16 -4.18 -14.05
CA LEU A 247 -14.10 -4.33 -13.05
C LEU A 247 -14.33 -5.65 -12.30
N GLU A 248 -13.30 -6.49 -12.16
CA GLU A 248 -13.38 -7.62 -11.22
C GLU A 248 -13.68 -7.06 -9.80
N PRO A 249 -14.64 -7.63 -9.06
CA PRO A 249 -14.99 -7.13 -7.74
C PRO A 249 -13.81 -7.26 -6.77
N ALA A 250 -13.62 -6.23 -5.93
CA ALA A 250 -12.56 -6.19 -4.93
C ALA A 250 -12.61 -7.43 -4.00
N PRO A 251 -11.45 -7.93 -3.52
CA PRO A 251 -11.39 -9.14 -2.70
C PRO A 251 -12.08 -8.95 -1.34
N GLY A 252 -12.93 -9.91 -0.97
CA GLY A 252 -13.64 -9.95 0.32
C GLY A 252 -13.43 -11.27 1.06
N LEU A 253 -14.12 -11.47 2.19
CA LEU A 253 -13.99 -12.66 3.04
C LEU A 253 -14.33 -13.97 2.33
N ALA A 254 -15.08 -13.92 1.22
CA ALA A 254 -15.32 -15.07 0.36
C ALA A 254 -14.03 -15.72 -0.18
N ARG A 255 -12.92 -14.98 -0.21
CA ARG A 255 -11.60 -15.45 -0.66
C ARG A 255 -10.71 -16.00 0.46
N LEU A 256 -11.21 -16.09 1.70
CA LEU A 256 -10.44 -16.71 2.79
C LEU A 256 -9.93 -18.13 2.47
N PRO A 257 -10.64 -19.01 1.75
CA PRO A 257 -10.10 -20.31 1.38
C PRO A 257 -8.81 -20.23 0.56
N GLU A 258 -8.69 -19.24 -0.34
CA GLU A 258 -7.48 -19.01 -1.12
C GLU A 258 -6.32 -18.55 -0.23
N LEU A 259 -6.60 -17.65 0.72
CA LEU A 259 -5.61 -17.16 1.67
C LEU A 259 -5.11 -18.28 2.61
N VAL A 260 -6.01 -19.16 3.05
CA VAL A 260 -5.67 -20.34 3.87
C VAL A 260 -4.77 -21.29 3.08
N ALA A 261 -5.12 -21.58 1.82
CA ALA A 261 -4.30 -22.43 0.96
C ALA A 261 -2.88 -21.86 0.75
N ALA A 262 -2.78 -20.53 0.63
CA ALA A 262 -1.48 -19.84 0.53
C ALA A 262 -0.67 -19.87 1.83
N CYS A 263 -1.32 -19.89 3.00
CA CYS A 263 -0.63 -20.05 4.28
C CYS A 263 -0.13 -21.48 4.48
N ASP A 264 -0.94 -22.47 4.07
CA ASP A 264 -0.59 -23.88 4.19
C ASP A 264 0.63 -24.25 3.32
N SER A 265 0.70 -23.72 2.10
CA SER A 265 1.89 -23.88 1.24
C SER A 265 3.14 -23.20 1.82
N ALA A 266 2.97 -22.20 2.67
CA ALA A 266 4.05 -21.54 3.42
C ALA A 266 4.37 -22.23 4.77
N GLY A 267 3.75 -23.38 5.06
CA GLY A 267 3.99 -24.17 6.27
C GLY A 267 3.21 -23.70 7.51
N LEU A 268 2.19 -22.84 7.35
CA LEU A 268 1.31 -22.40 8.43
C LEU A 268 -0.09 -23.01 8.25
N THR A 269 -0.47 -23.95 9.12
CA THR A 269 -1.81 -24.54 9.09
C THR A 269 -2.83 -23.57 9.71
N VAL A 270 -3.74 -23.03 8.90
CA VAL A 270 -4.76 -22.08 9.35
C VAL A 270 -6.13 -22.76 9.48
N THR A 271 -6.72 -22.70 10.67
CA THR A 271 -8.11 -23.14 10.89
C THR A 271 -9.04 -21.94 10.89
N VAL A 272 -10.09 -21.98 10.06
CA VAL A 272 -11.12 -20.93 10.01
C VAL A 272 -12.41 -21.46 10.65
N THR A 273 -12.95 -20.71 11.60
CA THR A 273 -14.23 -21.02 12.25
C THR A 273 -15.18 -19.84 12.11
N THR A 274 -16.43 -20.14 11.76
CA THR A 274 -17.49 -19.13 11.67
C THR A 274 -18.60 -19.47 12.66
N THR A 275 -19.01 -18.49 13.47
CA THR A 275 -20.09 -18.61 14.44
C THR A 275 -21.14 -17.53 14.23
N GLY A 276 -22.42 -17.88 14.40
CA GLY A 276 -23.54 -17.03 14.02
C GLY A 276 -23.88 -17.15 12.54
N GLU A 277 -25.01 -16.57 12.14
CA GLU A 277 -25.43 -16.51 10.73
C GLU A 277 -24.61 -15.47 9.97
N PRO A 278 -23.87 -15.84 8.90
CA PRO A 278 -23.15 -14.90 8.07
C PRO A 278 -24.10 -13.84 7.48
N ARG A 279 -23.74 -12.57 7.64
CA ARG A 279 -24.52 -11.44 7.12
C ARG A 279 -23.74 -10.70 6.04
N PRO A 280 -24.42 -10.13 5.02
CA PRO A 280 -23.77 -9.32 4.00
C PRO A 280 -23.01 -8.16 4.65
N LEU A 281 -21.75 -8.02 4.28
CA LEU A 281 -20.91 -6.88 4.62
C LEU A 281 -20.99 -5.86 3.48
N SER A 282 -20.98 -4.57 3.80
CA SER A 282 -20.71 -3.57 2.76
C SER A 282 -19.32 -3.81 2.13
N SER A 283 -19.14 -3.47 0.86
CA SER A 283 -17.89 -3.74 0.12
C SER A 283 -16.63 -3.21 0.84
N GLY A 284 -16.72 -2.02 1.45
CA GLY A 284 -15.62 -1.43 2.22
C GLY A 284 -15.32 -2.19 3.52
N VAL A 285 -16.35 -2.71 4.20
CA VAL A 285 -16.18 -3.54 5.41
C VAL A 285 -15.61 -4.92 5.05
N ASP A 286 -16.11 -5.53 3.99
CA ASP A 286 -15.67 -6.87 3.54
C ASP A 286 -14.19 -6.87 3.13
N LEU A 287 -13.78 -5.86 2.36
CA LEU A 287 -12.36 -5.68 2.01
C LEU A 287 -11.51 -5.40 3.25
N THR A 288 -11.96 -4.51 4.16
CA THR A 288 -11.21 -4.18 5.38
C THR A 288 -11.01 -5.43 6.24
N ALA A 289 -12.06 -6.23 6.41
CA ALA A 289 -12.01 -7.50 7.11
C ALA A 289 -11.00 -8.47 6.47
N PHE A 290 -11.06 -8.66 5.16
CA PHE A 290 -10.13 -9.50 4.41
C PHE A 290 -8.68 -9.04 4.57
N ARG A 291 -8.41 -7.73 4.49
CA ARG A 291 -7.06 -7.15 4.65
C ARG A 291 -6.51 -7.28 6.06
N ILE A 292 -7.34 -7.15 7.08
CA ILE A 292 -6.92 -7.37 8.47
C ILE A 292 -6.54 -8.84 8.67
N VAL A 293 -7.34 -9.79 8.18
CA VAL A 293 -7.02 -11.22 8.27
C VAL A 293 -5.73 -11.55 7.52
N GLN A 294 -5.56 -11.01 6.31
CA GLN A 294 -4.36 -11.20 5.50
C GLN A 294 -3.09 -10.69 6.19
N GLU A 295 -3.09 -9.45 6.68
CA GLU A 295 -1.94 -8.86 7.37
C GLU A 295 -1.64 -9.62 8.67
N ALA A 296 -2.67 -10.01 9.43
CA ALA A 296 -2.51 -10.77 10.67
C ALA A 296 -1.87 -12.15 10.41
N LEU A 297 -2.36 -12.93 9.45
CA LEU A 297 -1.78 -14.22 9.10
C LEU A 297 -0.36 -14.09 8.54
N THR A 298 -0.10 -13.04 7.76
CA THR A 298 1.24 -12.73 7.27
C THR A 298 2.21 -12.45 8.41
N ASN A 299 1.77 -11.73 9.45
CA ASN A 299 2.57 -11.47 10.65
C ASN A 299 2.88 -12.77 11.41
N VAL A 300 1.92 -13.70 11.49
CA VAL A 300 2.17 -15.02 12.09
C VAL A 300 3.26 -15.76 11.31
N THR A 301 3.13 -15.88 9.99
CA THR A 301 4.12 -16.58 9.15
C THR A 301 5.53 -16.00 9.27
N LYS A 302 5.67 -14.68 9.50
CA LYS A 302 6.97 -13.99 9.51
C LYS A 302 7.61 -13.85 10.88
N HIS A 303 6.81 -13.79 11.93
CA HIS A 303 7.29 -13.36 13.25
C HIS A 303 7.03 -14.41 14.31
N ALA A 304 6.02 -15.26 14.14
CA ALA A 304 5.77 -16.33 15.07
C ALA A 304 6.55 -17.58 14.64
N ALA A 305 7.21 -18.23 15.60
CA ALA A 305 7.65 -19.62 15.45
C ALA A 305 6.45 -20.59 15.61
N ALA A 306 5.35 -20.29 14.93
CA ALA A 306 4.08 -21.00 15.03
C ALA A 306 3.85 -21.83 13.77
N SER A 307 3.49 -23.10 13.94
CA SER A 307 3.06 -23.97 12.84
C SER A 307 1.55 -23.93 12.59
N SER A 308 0.80 -23.23 13.45
CA SER A 308 -0.66 -23.13 13.35
C SER A 308 -1.18 -21.74 13.70
N ALA A 309 -2.28 -21.36 13.05
CA ALA A 309 -3.07 -20.17 13.37
C ALA A 309 -4.57 -20.47 13.32
N GLN A 310 -5.35 -19.66 14.03
CA GLN A 310 -6.80 -19.76 14.08
C GLN A 310 -7.40 -18.41 13.67
N VAL A 311 -8.31 -18.44 12.70
CA VAL A 311 -9.17 -17.30 12.33
C VAL A 311 -10.59 -17.63 12.78
N ARG A 312 -11.17 -16.75 13.59
CA ARG A 312 -12.56 -16.88 14.04
C ARG A 312 -13.36 -15.68 13.56
N LEU A 313 -14.44 -15.95 12.83
CA LEU A 313 -15.43 -14.97 12.41
C LEU A 313 -16.70 -15.17 13.24
N ALA A 314 -17.07 -14.18 14.05
CA ALA A 314 -18.30 -14.22 14.83
C ALA A 314 -19.25 -13.08 14.40
N TYR A 315 -20.38 -13.44 13.80
CA TYR A 315 -21.42 -12.49 13.42
C TYR A 315 -22.37 -12.30 14.61
N LEU A 316 -22.32 -11.12 15.24
CA LEU A 316 -23.12 -10.77 16.42
C LEU A 316 -23.87 -9.46 16.18
N GLY A 317 -25.20 -9.56 16.04
CA GLY A 317 -26.06 -8.40 15.81
C GLY A 317 -25.71 -7.66 14.51
N SER A 318 -25.29 -6.40 14.64
CA SER A 318 -24.86 -5.53 13.53
C SER A 318 -23.34 -5.42 13.37
N ARG A 319 -22.59 -6.37 13.94
CA ARG A 319 -21.12 -6.39 13.91
C ARG A 319 -20.56 -7.78 13.55
N VAL A 320 -19.38 -7.78 12.96
CA VAL A 320 -18.53 -8.96 12.79
C VAL A 320 -17.31 -8.79 13.68
N HIS A 321 -17.08 -9.78 14.54
CA HIS A 321 -15.88 -9.91 15.35
C HIS A 321 -14.94 -10.88 14.67
N ILE A 322 -13.70 -10.46 14.45
CA ILE A 322 -12.67 -11.28 13.82
C ILE A 322 -11.54 -11.42 14.82
N THR A 323 -11.20 -12.66 15.16
CA THR A 323 -10.03 -12.96 15.99
C THR A 323 -9.06 -13.80 15.18
N ILE A 324 -7.81 -13.37 15.11
CA ILE A 324 -6.69 -14.12 14.53
C ILE A 324 -5.72 -14.39 15.67
N SER A 325 -5.42 -15.67 15.93
CA SER A 325 -4.51 -16.07 16.99
C SER A 325 -3.55 -17.14 16.52
N ASN A 326 -2.35 -17.15 17.10
CA ASN A 326 -1.40 -18.24 16.95
C ASN A 326 -0.89 -18.67 18.33
N ASP A 327 -0.41 -19.91 18.41
CA ASP A 327 0.31 -20.40 19.57
C ASP A 327 1.81 -20.10 19.40
N GLY A 328 2.56 -20.04 20.49
CA GLY A 328 4.00 -19.75 20.45
C GLY A 328 4.61 -19.83 21.84
N PRO A 329 5.95 -19.83 21.97
CA PRO A 329 6.59 -19.84 23.27
C PRO A 329 6.16 -18.61 24.10
N ASP A 330 6.04 -18.78 25.41
CA ASP A 330 5.81 -17.67 26.33
C ASP A 330 7.08 -16.81 26.38
N THR A 331 7.08 -15.71 25.62
CA THR A 331 8.19 -14.74 25.60
C THR A 331 8.05 -13.67 26.68
N GLY A 332 7.30 -13.97 27.77
CA GLY A 332 7.08 -13.19 28.98
C GLY A 332 7.56 -11.74 28.91
N THR A 333 6.63 -10.80 28.62
CA THR A 333 6.84 -9.33 28.61
C THR A 333 8.25 -8.86 28.22
N THR A 334 8.90 -9.51 27.26
CA THR A 334 10.09 -8.94 26.64
C THR A 334 9.52 -7.89 25.70
N GLU A 335 9.78 -6.62 26.02
CA GLU A 335 9.46 -5.49 25.13
C GLU A 335 9.82 -5.91 23.71
N LEU A 336 8.80 -6.10 22.87
CA LEU A 336 9.00 -6.16 21.44
C LEU A 336 9.67 -4.83 21.09
N GLU A 337 10.98 -4.89 20.82
CA GLU A 337 11.78 -3.74 20.38
C GLU A 337 10.94 -2.88 19.43
N PRO A 338 10.86 -1.54 19.64
CA PRO A 338 9.88 -0.66 19.00
C PRO A 338 10.02 -0.50 17.48
N SER A 339 10.76 -1.37 16.78
CA SER A 339 11.11 -1.25 15.37
C SER A 339 10.21 -2.03 14.39
N ARG A 340 9.01 -2.51 14.76
CA ARG A 340 8.07 -3.21 13.84
C ARG A 340 6.57 -2.85 14.00
N GLY A 341 6.25 -1.59 14.26
CA GLY A 341 4.87 -1.14 14.55
C GLY A 341 3.92 -0.93 13.35
N PHE A 342 4.41 -0.88 12.11
CA PHE A 342 3.60 -0.38 10.98
C PHE A 342 2.42 -1.28 10.56
N GLY A 343 2.59 -2.61 10.60
CA GLY A 343 1.52 -3.54 10.22
C GLY A 343 0.30 -3.44 11.15
N ILE A 344 0.54 -3.39 12.46
CA ILE A 344 -0.52 -3.22 13.48
C ILE A 344 -1.14 -1.83 13.40
N ILE A 345 -0.34 -0.77 13.21
CA ILE A 345 -0.84 0.60 13.03
C ILE A 345 -1.77 0.67 11.81
N GLY A 346 -1.34 0.14 10.66
CA GLY A 346 -2.18 0.13 9.44
C GLY A 346 -3.46 -0.67 9.61
N MET A 347 -3.41 -1.81 10.34
CA MET A 347 -4.62 -2.56 10.68
C MET A 347 -5.57 -1.76 11.58
N ARG A 348 -5.05 -1.04 12.59
CA ARG A 348 -5.86 -0.16 13.46
C ARG A 348 -6.49 1.00 12.70
N GLU A 349 -5.71 1.69 11.86
CA GLU A 349 -6.19 2.81 11.06
C GLU A 349 -7.32 2.39 10.12
N ARG A 350 -7.18 1.24 9.44
CA ARG A 350 -8.23 0.67 8.57
C ARG A 350 -9.50 0.33 9.35
N ALA A 351 -9.38 -0.31 10.52
CA ALA A 351 -10.53 -0.62 11.36
C ALA A 351 -11.26 0.66 11.81
N LEU A 352 -10.51 1.67 12.31
CA LEU A 352 -11.06 2.94 12.76
C LEU A 352 -11.78 3.70 11.64
N THR A 353 -11.22 3.64 10.43
CA THR A 353 -11.70 4.32 9.24
C THR A 353 -13.11 3.88 8.81
N ILE A 354 -13.53 2.66 9.18
CA ILE A 354 -14.89 2.14 8.94
C ILE A 354 -15.75 2.10 10.22
N GLY A 355 -15.34 2.77 11.30
CA GLY A 355 -16.07 2.77 12.58
C GLY A 355 -15.92 1.47 13.39
N GLY A 356 -14.88 0.69 13.10
CA GLY A 356 -14.47 -0.48 13.86
C GLY A 356 -13.37 -0.16 14.87
N GLU A 357 -12.93 -1.20 15.56
CA GLU A 357 -11.84 -1.16 16.54
C GLU A 357 -10.94 -2.37 16.36
N LEU A 358 -9.65 -2.24 16.68
CA LEU A 358 -8.69 -3.33 16.61
C LEU A 358 -7.73 -3.31 17.80
N ARG A 359 -7.53 -4.49 18.39
CA ARG A 359 -6.56 -4.79 19.44
C ARG A 359 -5.59 -5.84 18.94
N ALA A 360 -4.34 -5.72 19.37
CA ALA A 360 -3.27 -6.63 18.99
C ALA A 360 -2.36 -6.77 20.22
N GLU A 361 -2.28 -7.98 20.76
CA GLU A 361 -1.67 -8.24 22.06
C GLU A 361 -1.06 -9.65 22.16
N PRO A 362 0.03 -9.83 22.94
CA PRO A 362 0.54 -11.15 23.30
C PRO A 362 -0.50 -11.93 24.12
N ARG A 363 -0.58 -13.25 23.94
CA ARG A 363 -1.51 -14.11 24.67
C ARG A 363 -0.90 -14.60 26.00
N PRO A 364 -1.70 -14.72 27.08
CA PRO A 364 -1.29 -15.44 28.27
C PRO A 364 -0.98 -16.91 27.92
N GLY A 365 0.25 -17.35 28.18
CA GLY A 365 0.72 -18.70 27.81
C GLY A 365 1.47 -18.77 26.47
N GLY A 366 1.73 -17.63 25.83
CA GLY A 366 2.53 -17.50 24.62
C GLY A 366 1.71 -17.38 23.33
N GLY A 367 2.36 -16.85 22.29
CA GLY A 367 1.71 -16.48 21.04
C GLY A 367 1.12 -15.07 21.02
N PHE A 368 0.34 -14.77 19.99
CA PHE A 368 -0.17 -13.43 19.72
C PHE A 368 -1.63 -13.49 19.25
N GLU A 369 -2.42 -12.46 19.58
CA GLU A 369 -3.81 -12.32 19.16
C GLU A 369 -4.05 -10.95 18.56
N VAL A 370 -4.73 -10.93 17.41
CA VAL A 370 -5.33 -9.75 16.81
C VAL A 370 -6.83 -9.91 16.85
N THR A 371 -7.52 -8.98 17.50
CA THR A 371 -8.99 -8.96 17.59
C THR A 371 -9.51 -7.65 17.00
N THR A 372 -10.46 -7.74 16.08
CA THR A 372 -11.13 -6.58 15.48
C THR A 372 -12.64 -6.72 15.52
N THR A 373 -13.32 -5.62 15.79
CA THR A 373 -14.78 -5.53 15.74
C THR A 373 -15.17 -4.53 14.66
N LEU A 374 -15.82 -5.00 13.61
CA LEU A 374 -16.24 -4.15 12.49
C LEU A 374 -17.78 -4.10 12.42
N PRO A 375 -18.39 -2.94 12.14
CA PRO A 375 -19.83 -2.91 11.88
C PRO A 375 -20.12 -3.52 10.50
N LEU A 376 -21.27 -4.18 10.31
CA LEU A 376 -21.62 -4.79 9.00
C LEU A 376 -21.77 -3.72 7.91
N GLN A 377 -22.15 -2.50 8.33
CA GLN A 377 -22.22 -1.30 7.51
C GLN A 377 -21.51 -0.12 8.22
N PRO A 378 -20.84 0.78 7.49
CA PRO A 378 -20.18 1.93 8.11
C PRO A 378 -21.18 2.88 8.79
N PRO A 379 -20.78 3.61 9.85
CA PRO A 379 -21.66 4.59 10.49
C PRO A 379 -22.02 5.71 9.49
N GLY A 380 -23.30 5.79 9.14
CA GLY A 380 -23.85 6.80 8.21
C GLY A 380 -24.74 6.24 7.10
N THR A 381 -24.76 4.93 6.86
CA THR A 381 -25.78 4.30 6.01
C THR A 381 -27.01 3.99 6.85
N VAL A 382 -27.85 5.00 7.09
CA VAL A 382 -29.25 4.74 7.38
C VAL A 382 -29.86 4.22 6.09
N THR A 383 -30.13 2.93 6.01
CA THR A 383 -31.05 2.41 5.00
C THR A 383 -32.39 3.08 5.25
N ALA A 384 -32.85 3.88 4.29
CA ALA A 384 -34.19 4.42 4.27
C ALA A 384 -35.18 3.26 4.08
N ASP A 385 -35.45 2.51 5.15
CA ASP A 385 -36.56 1.55 5.23
C ASP A 385 -36.96 1.26 6.68
N ASP A 386 -37.04 2.33 7.49
CA ASP A 386 -37.65 2.27 8.82
C ASP A 386 -38.46 3.55 9.06
N THR A 387 -39.38 3.84 8.13
CA THR A 387 -40.56 4.63 8.47
C THR A 387 -41.62 3.66 8.98
N ASP A 388 -41.51 3.32 10.26
CA ASP A 388 -42.61 2.79 11.05
C ASP A 388 -43.76 3.79 10.96
N THR A 389 -44.79 3.41 10.21
CA THR A 389 -46.06 4.13 10.10
C THR A 389 -46.89 3.72 11.31
N PRO A 390 -47.21 4.61 12.27
CA PRO A 390 -48.17 4.26 13.30
C PRO A 390 -49.57 4.25 12.66
N ALA A 391 -50.12 3.04 12.53
CA ALA A 391 -51.50 2.82 12.16
C ALA A 391 -52.46 3.46 13.19
N GLY A 392 -53.39 4.26 12.67
CA GLY A 392 -54.77 4.43 13.11
C GLY A 392 -55.06 4.53 14.61
N ARG A 393 -55.39 5.75 15.07
CA ARG A 393 -56.44 5.92 16.08
C ARG A 393 -57.73 6.32 15.37
N GLU A 394 -58.69 5.41 15.39
CA GLU A 394 -60.08 5.62 14.98
C GLU A 394 -60.76 6.68 15.84
N HIS A 395 -61.56 7.51 15.19
CA HIS A 395 -62.61 8.31 15.83
C HIS A 395 -63.87 7.46 16.00
N ALA A 396 -64.32 7.30 17.23
CA ALA A 396 -65.73 7.33 17.62
C ALA A 396 -65.82 7.88 19.05
#